data_AF-A0A5C4PP99-F1
#
_entry.id   AF-A0A5C4PP99-F1
#
_cell.length_a   1.000
_cell.length_b   1.000
_cell.length_c   1.000
_cell.angle_alpha   90.00
_cell.angle_beta   90.00
_cell.angle_gamma   90.00
#
_symmetry.space_group_name_H-M   'P 1'
#
loop_
_entity.id
_entity.type
_entity.pdbx_description
1 polymer ?
#
loop_
_entity_poly.entity_id
_entity_poly.type
_entity_poly.pdbx_seq_one_letter_code
_entity_poly.pdbx_strand_id
1 'polypeptide(L)'
;GSNGLRVKHTARKFTVEEKLQAVKLAQEGRFTLEQIALTLGISEGSVISKWLQRFKKFGINGLIDKAKGRPTMNKSKKSKNPKKQTKPLTGLEELEQENLRLRAENAILKKSMALSLRDEAERQKLLKP
;
A
#
# COMPACT_ATOMS: atom_id res chain seq x y z
N GLY A 1 40.83 -4.55 -22.99
CA GLY A 1 40.94 -5.75 -22.13
C GLY A 1 39.56 -6.31 -21.82
N SER A 2 39.40 -7.62 -21.87
CA SER A 2 38.13 -8.36 -21.78
C SER A 2 37.38 -8.24 -20.44
N ASN A 3 38.01 -7.68 -19.40
CA ASN A 3 37.41 -7.49 -18.08
C ASN A 3 36.38 -6.34 -17.98
N GLY A 4 36.28 -5.46 -18.99
CA GLY A 4 35.33 -4.34 -19.00
C GLY A 4 33.87 -4.72 -19.31
N LEU A 5 33.61 -5.94 -19.80
CA LEU A 5 32.29 -6.42 -20.23
C LEU A 5 31.62 -7.39 -19.25
N ARG A 6 32.18 -7.56 -18.03
CA ARG A 6 31.62 -8.48 -17.04
C ARG A 6 30.32 -7.91 -16.48
N VAL A 7 29.20 -8.36 -17.02
CA VAL A 7 27.86 -8.09 -16.48
C VAL A 7 27.79 -8.66 -15.06
N LYS A 8 27.55 -7.82 -14.06
CA LYS A 8 27.29 -8.28 -12.69
C LYS A 8 25.92 -8.97 -12.68
N HIS A 9 25.93 -10.30 -12.71
CA HIS A 9 24.71 -11.13 -12.74
C HIS A 9 23.98 -11.22 -11.38
N THR A 10 24.43 -10.49 -10.36
CA THR A 10 23.77 -10.47 -9.05
C THR A 10 22.65 -9.43 -9.03
N ALA A 11 21.41 -9.91 -9.22
CA ALA A 11 20.23 -9.09 -8.98
C ALA A 11 20.17 -8.73 -7.48
N ARG A 12 20.33 -7.44 -7.15
CA ARG A 12 20.06 -6.92 -5.80
C ARG A 12 18.62 -7.25 -5.43
N LYS A 13 18.43 -7.81 -4.24
CA LYS A 13 17.10 -8.00 -3.66
C LYS A 13 16.71 -6.70 -2.96
N PHE A 14 15.50 -6.23 -3.25
CA PHE A 14 14.94 -5.03 -2.64
C PHE A 14 13.86 -5.43 -1.64
N THR A 15 13.90 -4.84 -0.45
CA THR A 15 12.87 -5.06 0.57
C THR A 15 11.54 -4.42 0.14
N VAL A 16 10.45 -4.80 0.81
CA VAL A 16 9.12 -4.21 0.51
C VAL A 16 9.12 -2.73 0.86
N GLU A 17 9.84 -2.34 1.91
CA GLU A 17 9.99 -0.98 2.40
C GLU A 17 10.72 -0.10 1.37
N GLU A 18 11.85 -0.57 0.82
CA GLU A 18 12.59 0.14 -0.24
C GLU A 18 11.72 0.36 -1.49
N LYS A 19 10.97 -0.67 -1.90
CA LYS A 19 10.04 -0.58 -3.04
C LYS A 19 8.91 0.41 -2.77
N LEU A 20 8.38 0.43 -1.55
CA LEU A 20 7.31 1.33 -1.15
C LEU A 20 7.79 2.79 -1.10
N GLN A 21 9.02 3.02 -0.62
CA GLN A 21 9.64 4.35 -0.68
C GLN A 21 9.78 4.84 -2.12
N ALA A 22 10.22 3.98 -3.04
CA ALA A 22 10.31 4.34 -4.47
C ALA A 22 8.95 4.78 -5.04
N VAL A 23 7.89 4.05 -4.71
CA VAL A 23 6.52 4.36 -5.16
C VAL A 23 6.02 5.68 -4.57
N LYS A 24 6.26 5.94 -3.28
CA LYS A 24 5.88 7.20 -2.63
C LYS A 24 6.56 8.41 -3.29
N LEU A 25 7.88 8.34 -3.46
CA LEU A 25 8.65 9.41 -4.11
C LEU A 25 8.18 9.67 -5.54
N ALA A 26 7.81 8.62 -6.28
CA ALA A 26 7.29 8.75 -7.62
C ALA A 26 5.87 9.36 -7.64
N GLN A 27 5.03 9.08 -6.64
CA GLN A 27 3.70 9.70 -6.50
C GLN A 27 3.77 11.17 -6.09
N GLU A 28 4.78 11.56 -5.32
CA GLU A 28 5.03 12.97 -4.98
C GLU A 28 5.39 13.82 -6.22
N GLY A 29 5.88 13.19 -7.30
CA GLY A 29 6.16 13.85 -8.58
C GLY A 29 7.35 14.82 -8.55
N ARG A 30 8.12 14.85 -7.45
CA ARG A 30 9.26 15.75 -7.26
C ARG A 30 10.55 15.26 -7.93
N PHE A 31 10.63 13.96 -8.18
CA PHE A 31 11.83 13.31 -8.72
C PHE A 31 11.48 12.48 -9.94
N THR A 32 12.39 12.45 -10.91
CA THR A 32 12.33 11.53 -12.04
C THR A 32 12.62 10.09 -11.58
N LEU A 33 12.19 9.10 -12.37
CA LEU A 33 12.46 7.69 -12.05
C LEU A 33 13.97 7.40 -11.92
N GLU A 34 14.81 8.06 -12.71
CA GLU A 34 16.26 7.94 -12.62
C GLU A 34 16.81 8.54 -11.32
N GLN A 35 16.32 9.70 -10.89
CA GLN A 35 16.72 10.29 -9.61
C GLN A 35 16.30 9.42 -8.43
N ILE A 36 15.09 8.85 -8.47
CA ILE A 36 14.61 7.91 -7.44
C ILE A 36 15.45 6.61 -7.46
N ALA A 37 15.87 6.16 -8.64
CA ALA A 37 16.74 5.00 -8.76
C ALA A 37 18.09 5.26 -8.11
N LEU A 38 18.69 6.43 -8.38
CA LEU A 38 19.96 6.84 -7.77
C LEU A 38 19.87 6.95 -6.25
N THR A 39 18.82 7.55 -5.70
CA THR A 39 18.67 7.70 -4.23
C THR A 39 18.52 6.36 -3.52
N LEU A 40 17.89 5.38 -4.16
CA LEU A 40 17.69 4.04 -3.61
C LEU A 40 18.79 3.03 -4.01
N GLY A 41 19.78 3.45 -4.79
CA GLY A 41 20.84 2.58 -5.31
C GLY A 41 20.33 1.50 -6.25
N ILE A 42 19.28 1.81 -7.02
CA ILE A 42 18.73 0.98 -8.09
C ILE A 42 19.45 1.33 -9.38
N SER A 43 19.83 0.32 -10.15
CA SER A 43 20.63 0.50 -11.36
C SER A 43 19.85 1.08 -12.55
N GLU A 44 18.53 0.99 -12.56
CA GLU A 44 17.69 1.33 -13.70
C GLU A 44 16.31 1.84 -13.27
N GLY A 45 15.88 3.01 -13.76
CA GLY A 45 14.56 3.58 -13.47
C GLY A 45 13.39 2.69 -13.91
N SER A 46 13.59 1.84 -14.93
CA SER A 46 12.61 0.85 -15.41
C SER A 46 12.12 -0.10 -14.32
N VAL A 47 12.95 -0.38 -13.31
CA VAL A 47 12.57 -1.22 -12.16
C VAL A 47 11.46 -0.54 -11.34
N ILE A 48 11.58 0.76 -11.10
CA ILE A 48 10.59 1.56 -10.36
C ILE A 48 9.29 1.63 -11.15
N SER A 49 9.36 1.81 -12.47
CA SER A 49 8.16 1.77 -13.33
C SER A 49 7.39 0.45 -13.18
N LYS A 50 8.09 -0.69 -13.15
CA LYS A 50 7.47 -2.01 -12.91
C LYS A 50 6.81 -2.08 -11.53
N TRP A 51 7.44 -1.52 -10.50
CA TRP A 51 6.85 -1.46 -9.16
C TRP A 51 5.61 -0.58 -9.12
N LEU A 52 5.62 0.57 -9.78
CA LEU A 52 4.45 1.45 -9.90
C LEU A 52 3.27 0.75 -10.57
N GLN A 53 3.51 0.06 -11.69
CA GLN A 53 2.46 -0.69 -12.39
C GLN A 53 1.88 -1.82 -11.51
N ARG A 54 2.75 -2.56 -10.80
CA ARG A 54 2.32 -3.62 -9.88
C ARG A 54 1.55 -3.06 -8.69
N PHE A 55 2.00 -1.94 -8.13
CA PHE A 55 1.34 -1.25 -7.02
C PHE A 55 -0.04 -0.74 -7.45
N LYS A 56 -0.16 -0.15 -8.64
CA LYS A 56 -1.44 0.28 -9.21
C LYS A 56 -2.43 -0.87 -9.37
N LYS A 57 -1.96 -2.06 -9.74
CA LYS A 57 -2.80 -3.23 -9.99
C LYS A 57 -3.13 -4.07 -8.75
N PHE A 58 -2.20 -4.18 -7.80
CA PHE A 58 -2.29 -5.12 -6.68
C PHE A 58 -2.02 -4.49 -5.31
N GLY A 59 -1.84 -3.17 -5.23
CA GLY A 59 -1.47 -2.46 -4.01
C GLY A 59 -0.13 -2.94 -3.44
N ILE A 60 -0.03 -2.95 -2.11
CA ILE A 60 1.17 -3.40 -1.39
C ILE A 60 1.57 -4.85 -1.73
N ASN A 61 0.58 -5.71 -1.98
CA ASN A 61 0.81 -7.11 -2.38
C ASN A 61 1.55 -7.23 -3.73
N GLY A 62 1.51 -6.19 -4.57
CA GLY A 62 2.27 -6.12 -5.82
C GLY A 62 3.78 -5.88 -5.62
N LEU A 63 4.19 -5.38 -4.45
CA LEU A 63 5.59 -5.11 -4.11
C LEU A 63 6.25 -6.27 -3.37
N ILE A 64 5.46 -7.14 -2.75
CA ILE A 64 5.92 -8.38 -2.12
C ILE A 64 6.43 -9.34 -3.20
N ASP A 65 7.64 -9.87 -3.01
CA ASP A 65 8.21 -10.83 -3.95
C ASP A 65 7.41 -12.14 -3.92
N LYS A 66 6.88 -12.54 -5.07
CA LYS A 66 6.26 -13.86 -5.22
C LYS A 66 7.33 -14.94 -5.23
N ALA A 67 7.00 -16.11 -4.67
CA ALA A 67 7.85 -17.29 -4.75
C ALA A 67 8.26 -17.54 -6.21
N LYS A 68 9.58 -17.57 -6.45
CA LYS A 68 10.17 -17.66 -7.79
C LYS A 68 10.25 -19.13 -8.19
N GLY A 69 9.47 -19.55 -9.19
CA GLY A 69 9.55 -20.92 -9.75
C GLY A 69 8.27 -21.40 -10.42
N ARG A 70 8.40 -22.43 -11.27
CA ARG A 70 7.26 -23.22 -11.77
C ARG A 70 6.74 -24.06 -10.59
N PRO A 71 5.41 -24.14 -10.35
CA PRO A 71 4.88 -25.08 -9.37
C PRO A 71 5.36 -26.48 -9.73
N THR A 72 5.87 -27.22 -8.74
CA THR A 72 6.38 -28.59 -8.97
C THR A 72 5.21 -29.48 -9.43
N MET A 73 5.39 -30.20 -10.54
CA MET A 73 4.39 -31.19 -10.96
C MET A 73 4.47 -32.40 -10.02
N ASN A 74 3.71 -32.39 -8.93
CA ASN A 74 3.56 -33.57 -8.09
C ASN A 74 2.52 -34.51 -8.72
N LYS A 75 3.01 -35.59 -9.35
CA LYS A 75 2.21 -36.81 -9.57
C LYS A 75 1.96 -37.46 -8.21
N SER A 76 0.73 -37.32 -7.72
CA SER A 76 0.04 -38.18 -6.75
C SER A 76 0.87 -38.76 -5.57
N LYS A 77 0.74 -38.18 -4.38
CA LYS A 77 0.52 -38.99 -3.15
C LYS A 77 -0.50 -38.29 -2.26
N LYS A 78 -1.43 -39.13 -1.79
CA LYS A 78 -2.67 -38.84 -1.08
C LYS A 78 -2.40 -38.29 0.33
N SER A 79 -3.35 -37.48 0.80
CA SER A 79 -3.66 -37.14 2.20
C SER A 79 -2.54 -36.58 3.09
N LYS A 80 -2.50 -35.25 3.20
CA LYS A 80 -2.54 -34.59 4.52
C LYS A 80 -3.53 -33.45 4.41
N ASN A 81 -4.69 -33.58 5.07
CA ASN A 81 -5.58 -32.45 5.31
C ASN A 81 -4.77 -31.31 5.93
N PRO A 82 -4.65 -30.12 5.30
CA PRO A 82 -4.31 -28.94 6.06
C PRO A 82 -5.54 -28.59 6.90
N LYS A 83 -5.52 -28.96 8.17
CA LYS A 83 -6.38 -28.33 9.18
C LYS A 83 -6.20 -26.82 9.05
N LYS A 84 -7.32 -26.12 8.87
CA LYS A 84 -7.56 -24.69 9.16
C LYS A 84 -6.46 -23.72 8.74
N GLN A 85 -6.73 -22.95 7.69
CA GLN A 85 -6.94 -21.52 7.91
C GLN A 85 -8.19 -21.13 7.12
N THR A 86 -9.29 -20.96 7.84
CA THR A 86 -10.38 -20.09 7.40
C THR A 86 -9.72 -18.85 6.83
N LYS A 87 -9.90 -18.59 5.53
CA LYS A 87 -9.49 -17.32 4.94
C LYS A 87 -10.05 -16.24 5.86
N PRO A 88 -9.23 -15.45 6.56
CA PRO A 88 -9.76 -14.35 7.34
C PRO A 88 -10.51 -13.49 6.33
N LEU A 89 -11.74 -13.15 6.68
CA LEU A 89 -12.59 -12.29 5.91
C LEU A 89 -11.74 -11.08 5.51
N THR A 90 -11.61 -10.95 4.20
CA THR A 90 -10.84 -9.99 3.41
C THR A 90 -10.49 -8.73 4.22
N GLY A 91 -9.21 -8.44 4.48
CA GLY A 91 -8.84 -7.18 5.17
C GLY A 91 -9.39 -5.91 4.49
N LEU A 92 -9.84 -6.01 3.23
CA LEU A 92 -10.66 -5.01 2.54
C LEU A 92 -12.04 -4.80 3.19
N GLU A 93 -12.74 -5.87 3.53
CA GLU A 93 -14.07 -5.84 4.12
C GLU A 93 -14.04 -5.32 5.55
N GLU A 94 -13.02 -5.69 6.34
CA GLU A 94 -12.76 -5.10 7.67
C GLU A 94 -12.50 -3.59 7.55
N LEU A 95 -11.72 -3.18 6.55
CA LEU A 95 -11.41 -1.77 6.30
C LEU A 95 -12.65 -0.99 5.84
N GLU A 96 -13.52 -1.60 5.03
CA GLU A 96 -14.79 -1.00 4.61
C GLU A 96 -15.76 -0.86 5.78
N GLN A 97 -15.86 -1.88 6.64
CA GLN A 97 -16.65 -1.82 7.87
C GLN A 97 -16.15 -0.72 8.81
N GLU A 98 -14.83 -0.63 9.02
CA GLU A 98 -14.25 0.42 9.84
C GLU A 98 -14.46 1.81 9.21
N ASN A 99 -14.36 1.94 7.88
CA ASN A 99 -14.66 3.20 7.20
C ASN A 99 -16.12 3.61 7.39
N LEU A 100 -17.05 2.67 7.27
CA LEU A 100 -18.48 2.92 7.48
C LEU A 100 -18.76 3.33 8.94
N ARG A 101 -18.15 2.63 9.92
CA ARG A 101 -18.24 2.96 11.34
C ARG A 101 -17.74 4.38 11.61
N LEU A 102 -16.53 4.70 11.13
CA LEU A 102 -15.93 6.02 11.28
C LEU A 102 -16.76 7.11 10.61
N ARG A 103 -17.40 6.85 9.47
CA ARG A 103 -18.31 7.80 8.81
C ARG A 103 -19.56 8.06 9.64
N ALA A 104 -20.15 7.02 10.23
CA ALA A 104 -21.29 7.14 11.11
C ALA A 104 -20.94 7.95 12.38
N GLU A 105 -19.81 7.64 13.02
CA GLU A 105 -19.31 8.36 14.18
C GLU A 105 -19.05 9.85 13.87
N ASN A 106 -18.38 10.13 12.75
CA ASN A 106 -18.16 11.51 12.30
C ASN A 106 -19.46 12.26 11.98
N ALA A 107 -20.48 11.59 11.44
CA ALA A 107 -21.77 12.21 11.17
C ALA A 107 -22.49 12.61 12.47
N ILE A 108 -22.43 11.75 13.49
CA ILE A 108 -23.00 12.03 14.82
C ILE A 108 -22.26 13.21 15.47
N LEU A 109 -20.92 13.19 15.48
CA LEU A 109 -20.11 14.26 16.05
C LEU A 109 -20.38 15.61 15.37
N LYS A 110 -20.46 15.64 14.03
CA LYS A 110 -20.81 16.85 13.28
C LYS A 110 -22.20 17.38 13.63
N LYS A 111 -23.17 16.48 13.82
CA LYS A 111 -24.54 16.88 14.19
C LYS A 111 -24.61 17.43 15.62
N SER A 112 -23.90 16.81 16.57
CA SER A 112 -23.78 17.33 17.94
C SER A 112 -23.13 18.71 17.95
N MET A 113 -22.02 18.88 17.23
CA MET A 113 -21.33 20.17 17.11
C MET A 113 -22.23 21.24 16.50
N ALA A 114 -23.00 20.91 15.47
CA ALA A 114 -23.94 21.86 14.84
C ALA A 114 -25.06 22.30 15.80
N LEU A 115 -25.54 21.41 16.68
CA LEU A 115 -26.54 21.76 17.69
C LEU A 115 -25.95 22.67 18.76
N SER A 116 -24.76 22.35 19.29
CA SER A 116 -24.08 23.20 20.27
C SER A 116 -23.80 24.61 19.73
N LEU A 117 -23.32 24.71 18.48
CA LEU A 117 -23.09 26.00 17.82
C LEU A 117 -24.39 26.80 17.64
N ARG A 118 -25.51 26.11 17.36
CA ARG A 118 -26.82 26.76 17.25
C ARG A 118 -27.27 27.31 18.60
N ASP A 119 -27.19 26.51 19.66
CA ASP A 119 -27.60 26.91 21.00
C ASP A 119 -26.76 28.08 21.52
N GLU A 120 -25.45 28.08 21.25
CA GLU A 120 -24.55 29.19 21.56
C GLU A 120 -24.90 30.46 20.78
N ALA A 121 -25.22 30.34 19.49
CA ALA A 121 -25.66 31.48 18.68
C ALA A 121 -27.00 32.06 19.16
N GLU A 122 -27.93 31.21 19.60
CA GLU A 122 -29.21 31.65 20.18
C GLU A 122 -28.99 32.36 21.53
N ARG A 123 -28.12 31.84 22.40
CA ARG A 123 -27.73 32.52 23.65
C ARG A 123 -27.08 33.88 23.39
N GLN A 124 -26.18 33.97 22.42
CA GLN A 124 -25.53 35.22 22.01
C GLN A 124 -26.52 36.26 21.49
N LYS A 125 -27.61 35.86 20.82
CA LYS A 125 -28.68 36.78 20.39
C LYS A 125 -29.47 37.33 21.57
N LEU A 126 -29.76 36.50 22.57
CA LEU A 126 -30.48 36.89 23.78
C LEU A 126 -29.65 37.80 24.71
N LEU A 127 -28.32 37.77 24.57
CA LEU A 127 -27.38 38.58 25.34
C LEU A 127 -27.03 39.93 24.69
N LYS A 128 -27.52 40.22 23.48
CA LYS A 128 -27.34 41.54 22.84
C LYS A 128 -28.48 42.49 23.28
N PRO A 129 -28.16 43.65 23.88
CA PRO A 129 -29.14 44.62 24.37
C PRO A 129 -29.92 45.31 23.25
#